data_AF-A0A453JW84-F1
#
_entry.id   AF-A0A453JW84-F1
#
_cell.length_a   1.000
_cell.length_b   1.000
_cell.length_c   1.000
_cell.angle_alpha   90.00
_cell.angle_beta   90.00
_cell.angle_gamma   90.00
#
_symmetry.space_group_name_H-M   'P 1'
#
loop_
_entity.id
_entity.type
_entity.pdbx_description
1 polymer ?
#
loop_
_entity_poly.entity_id
_entity_poly.type
_entity_poly.pdbx_seq_one_letter_code
_entity_poly.pdbx_strand_id
1 'polypeptide(L)'
;IFLFSLRTLKGGGPALEELALEGDPNSINFTVPMRQHKDCNFSYAGLKTPVRLAIESRNLCTDDIPISSATEEDRQLRANIAASFQRIAVLHLEDRCQRAVEWALKMRPSIKNFVVLLLTSMLGPA
;
A
#
# COMPACT_ATOMS: atom_id res chain seq x y z
N ILE A 1 6.98 1.27 4.91
CA ILE A 1 7.17 2.19 6.07
C ILE A 1 8.65 2.33 6.38
N PHE A 2 9.31 1.32 6.97
CA PHE A 2 10.76 1.33 7.16
C PHE A 2 11.54 1.48 5.84
N LEU A 3 11.08 0.79 4.79
CA LEU A 3 11.69 0.89 3.44
C LEU A 3 11.64 2.29 2.83
N PHE A 4 10.73 3.16 3.28
CA PHE A 4 10.61 4.52 2.77
C PHE A 4 11.35 5.54 3.66
N SER A 5 12.05 5.08 4.71
CA SER A 5 12.65 5.94 5.74
C SER A 5 11.64 6.88 6.42
N LEU A 6 10.37 6.48 6.47
CA LEU A 6 9.30 7.21 7.16
C LEU A 6 9.26 6.79 8.64
N ARG A 7 9.92 7.55 9.52
CA ARG A 7 9.71 7.49 10.98
C ARG A 7 8.67 8.54 11.36
N THR A 8 7.44 8.10 11.64
CA THR A 8 6.34 9.03 12.00
C THR A 8 5.60 8.60 13.26
N LEU A 9 5.20 9.59 14.07
CA LEU A 9 4.40 9.42 15.29
C LEU A 9 2.96 8.95 15.00
N LYS A 10 2.44 9.26 13.80
CA LYS A 10 1.06 8.96 13.37
C LYS A 10 0.86 7.54 12.81
N GLY A 11 1.90 6.70 12.83
CA GLY A 11 1.90 5.39 12.20
C GLY A 11 2.26 5.46 10.71
N GLY A 12 2.75 4.35 10.16
CA GLY A 12 3.34 4.37 8.82
C GLY A 12 2.36 4.33 7.65
N GLY A 13 1.08 3.99 7.88
CA GLY A 13 0.04 4.08 6.85
C GLY A 13 -0.19 5.52 6.40
N PRO A 14 -0.61 6.44 7.30
CA PRO A 14 -0.81 7.85 6.97
C PRO A 14 0.43 8.52 6.39
N ALA A 15 1.62 8.21 6.90
CA ALA A 15 2.87 8.78 6.38
C ALA A 15 3.20 8.31 4.95
N LEU A 16 2.88 7.05 4.63
CA LEU A 16 3.05 6.54 3.28
C LEU A 16 2.05 7.20 2.32
N GLU A 17 0.82 7.40 2.79
CA GLU A 17 -0.24 8.08 2.03
C GLU A 17 0.12 9.54 1.74
N GLU A 18 0.59 10.28 2.75
CA GLU A 18 1.07 11.67 2.58
C GLU A 18 2.17 11.75 1.50
N LEU A 19 3.15 10.84 1.53
CA LEU A 19 4.21 10.79 0.53
C LEU A 19 3.72 10.34 -0.86
N ALA A 20 2.75 9.42 -0.91
CA ALA A 20 2.17 8.92 -2.15
C ALA A 20 1.39 10.00 -2.93
N LEU A 21 0.84 11.01 -2.25
CA LEU A 21 0.16 12.14 -2.91
C LEU A 21 1.08 12.95 -3.83
N GLU A 22 2.38 12.92 -3.59
CA GLU A 22 3.39 13.64 -4.37
C GLU A 22 3.90 12.81 -5.57
N GLY A 23 3.52 11.52 -5.67
CA GLY A 23 4.08 10.58 -6.64
C GLY A 23 3.15 10.22 -7.79
N ASP A 24 3.74 9.72 -8.89
CA ASP A 24 2.99 9.07 -9.96
C ASP A 24 2.73 7.58 -9.60
N PRO A 25 1.46 7.16 -9.43
CA PRO A 25 1.13 5.79 -9.07
C PRO A 25 1.42 4.76 -10.18
N ASN A 26 1.71 5.17 -11.42
CA ASN A 26 2.08 4.28 -12.51
C ASN A 26 3.58 4.26 -12.82
N SER A 27 4.38 4.99 -12.04
CA SER A 27 5.83 5.09 -12.24
C SER A 27 6.57 3.76 -12.08
N ILE A 28 6.05 2.84 -11.25
CA ILE A 28 6.61 1.51 -11.01
C ILE A 28 5.54 0.43 -11.18
N ASN A 29 5.84 -0.52 -12.04
CA ASN A 29 4.97 -1.65 -12.32
C ASN A 29 5.20 -2.78 -11.30
N PHE A 30 4.51 -2.71 -10.15
CA PHE A 30 4.41 -3.87 -9.28
C PHE A 30 3.30 -4.83 -9.75
N THR A 31 3.47 -6.11 -9.44
CA THR A 31 2.46 -7.14 -9.73
C THR A 31 1.46 -7.24 -8.59
N VAL A 32 0.17 -7.28 -8.93
CA VAL A 32 -0.90 -7.56 -7.94
C VAL A 32 -0.75 -9.00 -7.43
N PRO A 33 -0.54 -9.22 -6.11
CA PRO A 33 -0.39 -10.55 -5.55
C PRO A 33 -1.62 -11.43 -5.77
N MET A 34 -1.43 -12.74 -5.81
CA MET A 34 -2.51 -13.73 -5.78
C MET A 34 -3.57 -13.62 -6.90
N ARG A 35 -3.32 -12.87 -7.98
CA ARG A 35 -4.31 -12.61 -9.05
C ARG A 35 -4.91 -13.88 -9.66
N GLN A 36 -4.15 -14.97 -9.71
CA GLN A 36 -4.58 -16.26 -10.26
C GLN A 36 -5.30 -17.17 -9.24
N HIS A 37 -5.24 -16.87 -7.94
CA HIS A 37 -5.80 -17.72 -6.88
C HIS A 37 -7.31 -17.52 -6.78
N LYS A 38 -8.09 -18.61 -6.78
CA LYS A 38 -9.57 -18.60 -6.72
C LYS A 38 -10.16 -18.32 -5.33
N ASP A 39 -9.33 -18.27 -4.30
CA ASP A 39 -9.74 -17.97 -2.93
C ASP A 39 -9.92 -16.45 -2.66
N CYS A 40 -10.40 -16.13 -1.45
CA CYS A 40 -10.56 -14.76 -0.98
C CYS A 40 -9.43 -14.33 -0.01
N ASN A 41 -8.30 -15.05 -0.01
CA ASN A 41 -7.21 -14.81 0.94
C ASN A 41 -6.42 -13.55 0.58
N PHE A 42 -5.95 -12.82 1.60
CA PHE A 42 -5.10 -11.65 1.41
C PHE A 42 -3.62 -12.00 1.55
N SER A 43 -2.75 -11.37 0.73
CA SER A 43 -1.30 -11.44 0.93
C SER A 43 -0.63 -10.13 0.54
N TYR A 44 -0.08 -9.45 1.54
CA TYR A 44 0.70 -8.22 1.38
C TYR A 44 2.21 -8.46 1.60
N ALA A 45 2.60 -9.61 2.14
CA ALA A 45 4.00 -9.94 2.39
C ALA A 45 4.83 -9.96 1.09
N GLY A 46 4.23 -10.43 -0.01
CA GLY A 46 4.86 -10.47 -1.32
C GLY A 46 5.19 -9.12 -1.94
N LEU A 47 4.64 -8.01 -1.42
CA LEU A 47 4.91 -6.67 -1.93
C LEU A 47 6.20 -6.06 -1.37
N LYS A 48 6.77 -6.62 -0.28
CA LYS A 48 7.98 -6.08 0.36
C LYS A 48 9.21 -6.21 -0.53
N THR A 49 9.42 -7.37 -1.14
CA THR A 49 10.59 -7.64 -1.97
C THR A 49 10.62 -6.78 -3.24
N PRO A 50 9.53 -6.67 -4.03
CA PRO A 50 9.49 -5.77 -5.18
C PRO A 50 9.75 -4.30 -4.82
N VAL A 51 9.18 -3.81 -3.71
CA VAL A 51 9.42 -2.45 -3.23
C VAL A 51 10.89 -2.25 -2.86
N ARG A 52 11.50 -3.19 -2.14
CA ARG A 52 12.93 -3.15 -1.80
C ARG A 52 13.81 -3.10 -3.05
N LEU A 53 13.55 -3.96 -4.04
CA LEU A 53 14.28 -3.98 -5.30
C LEU A 53 14.11 -2.68 -6.10
N ALA A 54 12.92 -2.08 -6.05
CA ALA A 54 12.65 -0.78 -6.70
C ALA A 54 13.48 0.36 -6.06
N ILE A 55 13.66 0.32 -4.74
CA ILE A 55 14.51 1.28 -4.02
C ILE A 55 16.00 1.06 -4.36
N GLU A 56 16.46 -0.19 -4.27
CA GLU A 56 17.86 -0.57 -4.56
C GLU A 56 18.26 -0.24 -6.02
N SER A 57 17.40 -0.53 -6.99
CA SER A 57 17.66 -0.26 -8.42
C SER A 57 17.74 1.24 -8.78
N ARG A 58 17.23 2.12 -7.92
CA ARG A 58 17.29 3.57 -8.08
C ARG A 58 18.44 4.19 -7.27
N ASN A 59 19.33 3.38 -6.69
CA ASN A 59 20.45 3.79 -5.82
C ASN A 59 20.02 4.64 -4.61
N LEU A 60 18.77 4.49 -4.16
CA LEU A 60 18.31 5.17 -2.96
C LEU A 60 18.94 4.50 -1.73
N CYS A 61 19.67 5.27 -0.93
CA CYS A 61 20.17 4.80 0.36
C CYS A 61 18.97 4.43 1.26
N THR A 62 18.95 3.17 1.71
CA THR A 62 17.99 2.69 2.74
C THR A 62 18.50 2.93 4.15
N ASP A 63 19.73 3.43 4.31
CA ASP A 63 20.24 3.93 5.58
C ASP A 63 19.29 5.01 6.10
N ASP A 64 19.22 5.17 7.43
CA ASP A 64 18.29 6.03 8.19
C ASP A 64 18.49 7.54 7.92
N ILE A 65 18.83 7.94 6.69
CA ILE A 65 18.78 9.33 6.24
C ILE A 65 17.32 9.76 6.30
N PRO A 66 16.97 10.75 7.15
CA PRO A 66 15.63 11.29 7.20
C PRO A 66 15.22 11.81 5.82
N ILE A 67 13.97 11.60 5.40
CA ILE A 67 13.43 12.17 4.15
C ILE A 67 13.66 13.70 4.08
N SER A 68 13.72 14.38 5.23
CA SER A 68 14.01 15.82 5.31
C SER A 68 15.42 16.20 4.85
N SER A 69 16.32 15.24 4.72
CA SER A 69 17.71 15.41 4.30
C SER A 69 17.98 14.79 2.93
N ALA A 70 16.96 14.25 2.25
CA ALA A 70 17.06 13.70 0.91
C ALA A 70 17.08 14.84 -0.13
N THR A 71 17.66 14.57 -1.31
CA THR A 71 17.52 15.48 -2.46
C THR A 71 16.07 15.50 -2.94
N GLU A 72 15.69 16.53 -3.68
CA GLU A 72 14.36 16.60 -4.30
C GLU A 72 14.12 15.40 -5.24
N GLU A 73 15.15 14.97 -5.97
CA GLU A 73 15.08 13.79 -6.83
C GLU A 73 14.83 12.51 -6.02
N ASP A 74 15.54 12.33 -4.90
CA ASP A 74 15.37 11.16 -4.02
C ASP A 74 13.98 11.15 -3.38
N ARG A 75 13.49 12.31 -2.95
CA ARG A 75 12.13 12.46 -2.42
C ARG A 75 11.09 12.08 -3.47
N GLN A 76 11.22 12.58 -4.70
CA GLN A 76 10.29 12.27 -5.78
C GLN A 76 10.31 10.79 -6.15
N LEU A 77 11.48 10.15 -6.13
CA LEU A 77 11.59 8.70 -6.35
C LEU A 77 10.87 7.92 -5.24
N ARG A 78 11.05 8.30 -3.98
CA ARG A 78 10.33 7.68 -2.84
C ARG A 78 8.82 7.90 -2.94
N ALA A 79 8.38 9.08 -3.35
CA ALA A 79 6.97 9.40 -3.61
C ALA A 79 6.37 8.50 -4.70
N ASN A 80 7.07 8.37 -5.82
CA ASN A 80 6.71 7.48 -6.93
C ASN A 80 6.59 6.01 -6.49
N ILE A 81 7.57 5.49 -5.74
CA ILE A 81 7.53 4.13 -5.18
C ILE A 81 6.33 3.99 -4.22
N ALA A 82 6.07 4.99 -3.37
CA ALA A 82 4.97 4.97 -2.40
C ALA A 82 3.61 4.95 -3.11
N ALA A 83 3.41 5.81 -4.11
CA ALA A 83 2.21 5.90 -4.92
C ALA A 83 1.94 4.58 -5.67
N SER A 84 2.96 4.02 -6.32
CA SER A 84 2.83 2.73 -7.03
C SER A 84 2.56 1.57 -6.07
N PHE A 85 3.18 1.55 -4.89
CA PHE A 85 2.89 0.54 -3.86
C PHE A 85 1.45 0.67 -3.35
N GLN A 86 1.01 1.88 -3.01
CA GLN A 86 -0.34 2.15 -2.51
C GLN A 86 -1.39 1.72 -3.53
N ARG A 87 -1.22 2.10 -4.80
CA ARG A 87 -2.10 1.66 -5.89
C ARG A 87 -2.24 0.14 -5.94
N ILE A 88 -1.14 -0.59 -5.85
CA ILE A 88 -1.13 -2.05 -5.98
C ILE A 88 -1.71 -2.74 -4.73
N ALA A 89 -1.47 -2.17 -3.54
CA ALA A 89 -2.09 -2.64 -2.31
C ALA A 89 -3.63 -2.47 -2.34
N VAL A 90 -4.12 -1.35 -2.88
CA VAL A 90 -5.55 -1.09 -3.07
C VAL A 90 -6.15 -1.99 -4.15
N LEU A 91 -5.49 -2.16 -5.29
CA LEU A 91 -5.95 -3.10 -6.34
C LEU A 91 -6.04 -4.54 -5.84
N HIS A 92 -5.12 -4.97 -4.98
CA HIS A 92 -5.20 -6.28 -4.33
C HIS A 92 -6.42 -6.37 -3.39
N LEU A 93 -6.69 -5.33 -2.61
CA LEU A 93 -7.87 -5.24 -1.74
C LEU A 93 -9.16 -5.34 -2.59
N GLU A 94 -9.27 -4.55 -3.64
CA GLU A 94 -10.40 -4.53 -4.56
C GLU A 94 -10.66 -5.91 -5.18
N ASP A 95 -9.64 -6.56 -5.73
CA ASP A 95 -9.76 -7.88 -6.37
C ASP A 95 -10.22 -8.96 -5.38
N ARG A 96 -9.70 -8.95 -4.14
CA ARG A 96 -10.13 -9.90 -3.10
C ARG A 96 -11.55 -9.60 -2.60
N CYS A 97 -11.91 -8.34 -2.44
CA CYS A 97 -13.26 -7.93 -2.07
C CYS A 97 -14.29 -8.28 -3.16
N GLN A 98 -13.95 -8.07 -4.43
CA GLN A 98 -14.80 -8.44 -5.56
C GLN A 98 -15.09 -9.95 -5.54
N ARG A 99 -14.06 -10.79 -5.35
CA ARG A 99 -14.23 -12.25 -5.25
C ARG A 99 -15.11 -12.64 -4.07
N ALA A 100 -14.92 -12.00 -2.92
CA ALA A 100 -15.76 -12.24 -1.74
C ALA A 100 -17.22 -11.88 -2.01
N VAL A 101 -17.49 -10.77 -2.70
CA VAL A 101 -18.84 -10.36 -3.11
C VAL A 101 -19.44 -11.36 -4.10
N GLU A 102 -18.69 -11.80 -5.12
CA GLU A 102 -19.14 -12.81 -6.07
C GLU A 102 -19.52 -14.14 -5.38
N TRP A 103 -18.72 -14.58 -4.42
CA TRP A 103 -19.03 -15.76 -3.60
C TRP A 103 -20.26 -15.54 -2.73
N ALA A 104 -20.37 -14.38 -2.07
CA ALA A 104 -21.50 -14.05 -1.21
C ALA A 104 -22.81 -14.02 -2.00
N LEU A 105 -22.83 -13.43 -3.20
CA LEU A 105 -24.00 -13.37 -4.07
C LEU A 105 -24.42 -14.75 -4.58
N LYS A 106 -23.47 -15.66 -4.84
CA LYS A 106 -23.78 -17.06 -5.19
C LYS A 106 -24.47 -17.80 -4.05
N MET A 107 -24.04 -17.57 -2.81
CA MET A 107 -24.63 -18.21 -1.63
C MET A 107 -25.96 -17.57 -1.21
N ARG A 108 -26.06 -16.24 -1.32
CA ARG A 108 -27.23 -15.47 -0.93
C ARG A 108 -27.44 -14.31 -1.90
N PRO A 109 -28.22 -14.52 -2.97
CA PRO A 109 -28.46 -13.50 -4.01
C PRO A 109 -29.19 -12.24 -3.50
N SER A 110 -29.80 -12.29 -2.31
CA SER A 110 -30.52 -11.16 -1.71
C SER A 110 -29.62 -10.16 -0.98
N ILE A 111 -28.31 -10.39 -0.89
CA ILE A 111 -27.36 -9.41 -0.32
C ILE A 111 -27.33 -8.16 -1.20
N LYS A 112 -27.47 -6.98 -0.58
CA LYS A 112 -27.47 -5.67 -1.25
C LYS A 112 -26.40 -4.71 -0.75
N ASN A 113 -25.79 -5.01 0.39
CA ASN A 113 -24.91 -4.08 1.09
C ASN A 113 -23.51 -4.68 1.24
N PHE A 114 -22.49 -3.88 0.93
CA PHE A 114 -21.09 -4.14 1.26
C PHE A 114 -20.61 -2.98 2.14
N VAL A 115 -20.15 -3.29 3.35
CA VAL A 115 -19.83 -2.28 4.38
C VAL A 115 -18.33 -2.27 4.63
N VAL A 116 -17.72 -1.09 4.57
CA VAL A 116 -16.31 -0.86 4.93
C VAL A 116 -16.28 -0.13 6.27
N LEU A 117 -15.63 -0.72 7.27
CA LEU A 117 -15.49 -0.14 8.61
C LEU A 117 -14.06 0.38 8.79
N LEU A 118 -13.92 1.67 9.09
CA LEU A 118 -12.66 2.26 9.50
C LEU A 118 -12.54 2.18 11.02
N LEU A 119 -11.62 1.35 11.51
CA LEU A 119 -11.29 1.28 12.94
C LEU A 119 -10.26 2.35 13.26
N THR A 120 -10.71 3.54 13.67
CA THR A 120 -9.83 4.50 14.31
C THR A 120 -9.64 4.06 15.77
N SER A 121 -8.39 3.88 16.21
CA SER A 121 -8.13 3.73 17.64
C SER A 121 -8.57 5.01 18.32
N MET A 122 -9.67 4.94 19.07
CA MET A 122 -10.07 5.95 20.06
C MET A 122 -8.99 5.99 21.14
N LEU A 123 -7.88 6.69 20.88
CA LEU A 123 -7.05 7.24 21.95
C LEU A 123 -7.89 8.34 22.59
N GLY A 124 -8.69 7.95 23.59
CA GLY A 124 -9.33 8.90 24.50
C GLY A 124 -8.25 9.77 25.17
N PRO A 125 -8.57 11.02 25.53
CA PRO A 125 -7.62 11.88 26.23
C PRO A 125 -7.22 11.21 27.55
N ALA A 126 -5.90 11.17 27.80
CA ALA A 126 -5.31 10.79 29.08
C ALA A 126 -5.63 11.82 30.17
#